data_AF-A0A8C5F322-F1
#
_entry.id   AF-A0A8C5F322-F1
#
_cell.length_a   1.000
_cell.length_b   1.000
_cell.length_c   1.000
_cell.angle_alpha   90.00
_cell.angle_beta   90.00
_cell.angle_gamma   90.00
#
_symmetry.space_group_name_H-M   'P 1'
#
loop_
_entity.id
_entity.type
_entity.pdbx_description
1 polymer ?
#
loop_
_entity_poly.entity_id
_entity_poly.type
_entity_poly.pdbx_seq_one_letter_code
_entity_poly.pdbx_strand_id
1 'polypeptide(L)'
;MYFCGTLPDDFTWGMSSSTYQIEGGCDEDGKGPSIWDNFTHIPGNVKNNETGDIAFDSYNKLAADLYMLTALRVKSYCISLSWPRIFLGGRNDSINTYKLDGINLRGYVAWSLMDNFEWLHGYSARFGLHQVDFENPNRPRTPK
;
A
#
# COMPACT_ATOMS: atom_id res chain seq x y z
N MET A 1 14.52 -19.59 32.27
CA MET A 1 15.88 -19.15 31.91
C MET A 1 15.74 -18.39 30.60
N TYR A 2 15.87 -17.06 30.60
CA TYR A 2 15.79 -16.27 29.37
C TYR A 2 17.18 -16.24 28.74
N PHE A 3 17.30 -16.68 27.50
CA PHE A 3 18.51 -16.48 26.70
C PHE A 3 18.50 -15.03 26.19
N CYS A 4 19.46 -14.21 26.62
CA CYS A 4 19.78 -12.96 25.92
C CYS A 4 20.75 -13.29 24.78
N GLY A 5 20.36 -12.99 23.54
CA GLY A 5 21.21 -13.07 22.36
C GLY A 5 21.20 -11.73 21.61
N THR A 6 22.23 -11.49 20.81
CA THR A 6 22.32 -10.35 19.90
C THR A 6 22.03 -10.80 18.47
N LEU A 7 21.41 -9.93 17.67
CA LEU A 7 21.23 -10.17 16.24
C LEU A 7 22.57 -10.05 15.49
N PRO A 8 22.69 -10.60 14.27
CA PRO A 8 23.87 -10.41 13.42
C PRO A 8 24.20 -8.93 13.18
N ASP A 9 25.47 -8.61 12.99
CA ASP A 9 25.96 -7.24 12.80
C ASP A 9 25.39 -6.55 11.54
N ASP A 10 24.98 -7.34 10.54
CA ASP A 10 24.38 -6.87 9.28
C ASP A 10 22.84 -6.80 9.32
N PHE A 11 22.23 -7.08 10.47
CA PHE A 11 20.79 -7.00 10.63
C PHE A 11 20.29 -5.55 10.47
N THR A 12 19.32 -5.36 9.58
CA THR A 12 18.73 -4.03 9.30
C THR A 12 17.39 -3.88 9.99
N TRP A 13 17.31 -2.94 10.93
CA TRP A 13 16.03 -2.46 11.46
C TRP A 13 15.44 -1.41 10.53
N GLY A 14 14.16 -1.58 10.23
CA GLY A 14 13.39 -0.68 9.39
C GLY A 14 12.01 -0.38 9.95
N MET A 15 11.34 0.55 9.29
CA MET A 15 9.94 0.87 9.52
C MET A 15 9.12 0.56 8.28
N SER A 16 7.81 0.38 8.44
CA SER A 16 6.92 0.14 7.31
C SER A 16 5.57 0.82 7.53
N SER A 17 4.95 1.23 6.43
CA SER A 17 3.63 1.85 6.40
C SER A 17 2.87 1.43 5.16
N SER A 18 1.56 1.69 5.14
CA SER A 18 0.73 1.54 3.94
C SER A 18 0.11 2.87 3.54
N THR A 19 -0.05 3.08 2.24
CA THR A 19 -0.46 4.35 1.64
C THR A 19 -1.80 4.82 2.18
N TYR A 20 -2.83 3.99 2.12
CA TYR A 20 -4.16 4.37 2.58
C TYR A 20 -4.23 4.69 4.08
N GLN A 21 -3.34 4.10 4.88
CA GLN A 21 -3.32 4.36 6.32
C GLN A 21 -2.68 5.70 6.69
N ILE A 22 -1.77 6.24 5.86
CA ILE A 22 -0.96 7.41 6.25
C ILE A 22 -1.01 8.58 5.27
N GLU A 23 -1.19 8.35 3.96
CA GLU A 23 -1.03 9.40 2.95
C GLU A 23 -2.10 10.49 3.07
N GLY A 24 -3.38 10.12 3.08
CA GLY A 24 -4.46 11.08 2.86
C GLY A 24 -4.54 11.52 1.40
N GLY A 25 -5.05 12.73 1.16
CA GLY A 25 -5.16 13.39 -0.14
C GLY A 25 -6.01 12.62 -1.14
N CYS A 26 -7.22 12.18 -0.76
CA CYS A 26 -7.98 11.19 -1.54
C CYS A 26 -8.31 11.60 -2.98
N ASP A 27 -8.35 12.89 -3.28
CA ASP A 27 -8.62 13.49 -4.60
C ASP A 27 -7.52 14.47 -5.08
N GLU A 28 -6.38 14.53 -4.38
CA GLU A 28 -5.27 15.41 -4.73
C GLU A 28 -4.47 14.91 -5.94
N ASP A 29 -3.95 15.86 -6.74
CA ASP A 29 -3.12 15.64 -7.93
C ASP A 29 -3.68 14.60 -8.92
N GLY A 30 -5.01 14.55 -9.02
CA GLY A 30 -5.73 13.70 -9.96
C GLY A 30 -5.85 12.24 -9.53
N LYS A 31 -5.56 11.89 -8.26
CA LYS A 31 -5.77 10.54 -7.72
C LYS A 31 -7.17 10.01 -8.02
N GLY A 32 -7.25 8.78 -8.53
CA GLY A 32 -8.52 8.05 -8.66
C GLY A 32 -9.04 7.45 -7.33
N PRO A 33 -10.31 7.03 -7.28
CA PRO A 33 -10.84 6.32 -6.11
C PRO A 33 -10.27 4.91 -6.02
N SER A 34 -9.89 4.50 -4.80
CA SER A 34 -9.55 3.13 -4.44
C SER A 34 -10.76 2.37 -3.89
N ILE A 35 -10.61 1.05 -3.76
CA ILE A 35 -11.62 0.21 -3.08
C ILE A 35 -11.83 0.65 -1.62
N TRP A 36 -10.79 1.16 -0.97
CA TRP A 36 -10.85 1.60 0.42
C TRP A 36 -11.55 2.94 0.56
N ASP A 37 -11.37 3.86 -0.41
CA ASP A 37 -12.15 5.10 -0.47
C ASP A 37 -13.64 4.74 -0.51
N ASN A 38 -14.06 3.86 -1.42
CA ASN A 38 -15.45 3.42 -1.51
C ASN A 38 -15.94 2.72 -0.22
N PHE A 39 -15.10 1.90 0.42
CA PHE A 39 -15.48 1.18 1.63
C PHE A 39 -15.70 2.09 2.83
N THR A 40 -14.80 3.05 3.07
CA THR A 40 -14.87 3.90 4.26
C THR A 40 -15.95 4.98 4.16
N HIS A 41 -16.35 5.36 2.95
CA HIS A 41 -17.44 6.32 2.73
C HIS A 41 -18.85 5.74 2.92
N ILE A 42 -18.98 4.43 3.12
CA ILE A 42 -20.27 3.80 3.45
C ILE A 42 -20.49 3.89 4.98
N PRO A 43 -21.56 4.56 5.44
CA PRO A 43 -21.84 4.69 6.87
C PRO A 43 -21.97 3.33 7.57
N GLY A 44 -21.31 3.18 8.72
CA GLY A 44 -21.32 1.97 9.55
C GLY A 44 -20.20 0.98 9.23
N ASN A 45 -19.45 1.14 8.14
CA ASN A 45 -18.32 0.24 7.81
C ASN A 45 -17.09 0.47 8.68
N VAL A 46 -16.85 1.72 9.09
CA VAL A 46 -15.73 2.11 9.95
C VAL A 46 -16.28 2.70 11.23
N LYS A 47 -15.58 2.47 12.34
CA LYS A 47 -15.89 3.10 13.62
C LYS A 47 -15.96 4.62 13.44
N ASN A 48 -17.00 5.25 14.00
CA ASN A 48 -17.27 6.68 13.89
C ASN A 48 -17.43 7.22 12.45
N ASN A 49 -17.57 6.36 11.43
CA ASN A 49 -17.56 6.74 10.02
C ASN A 49 -16.28 7.49 9.59
N GLU A 50 -15.14 7.13 10.16
CA GLU A 50 -13.83 7.68 9.78
C GLU A 50 -13.42 7.24 8.36
N THR A 51 -12.72 8.12 7.63
CA THR A 51 -12.20 7.88 6.28
C THR A 51 -10.69 8.04 6.21
N GLY A 52 -10.10 7.51 5.14
CA GLY A 52 -8.68 7.71 4.81
C GLY A 52 -8.38 9.02 4.08
N ASP A 53 -9.35 9.95 3.99
CA ASP A 53 -9.25 11.12 3.11
C ASP A 53 -8.09 12.04 3.48
N ILE A 54 -7.87 12.22 4.78
CA ILE A 54 -6.75 12.99 5.33
C ILE A 54 -5.72 12.05 5.97
N ALA A 55 -6.17 10.97 6.63
CA ALA A 55 -5.32 10.03 7.36
C ALA A 55 -4.34 10.76 8.31
N PHE A 56 -3.03 10.48 8.19
CA PHE A 56 -1.96 11.21 8.90
C PHE A 56 -1.30 12.29 8.03
N ASP A 57 -1.83 12.52 6.82
CA ASP A 57 -1.44 13.57 5.89
C ASP A 57 0.04 13.49 5.46
N SER A 58 0.58 12.27 5.41
CA SER A 58 1.94 12.00 4.93
C SER A 58 2.16 12.44 3.48
N TYR A 59 1.09 12.52 2.68
CA TYR A 59 1.15 13.04 1.31
C TYR A 59 1.69 14.47 1.27
N ASN A 60 1.16 15.33 2.15
CA ASN A 60 1.57 16.74 2.25
C ASN A 60 2.71 16.98 3.26
N LYS A 61 2.98 16.01 4.14
CA LYS A 61 3.95 16.12 5.26
C LYS A 61 5.18 15.25 5.11
N LEU A 62 5.55 14.84 3.89
CA LEU A 62 6.73 14.01 3.61
C LEU A 62 8.01 14.51 4.32
N ALA A 63 8.24 15.83 4.36
CA ALA A 63 9.42 16.39 5.03
C ALA A 63 9.46 16.09 6.53
N ALA A 64 8.32 16.11 7.21
CA ALA A 64 8.21 15.76 8.63
C ALA A 64 8.45 14.26 8.85
N ASP A 65 7.92 13.41 7.97
CA ASP A 65 8.13 11.96 8.04
C ASP A 65 9.60 11.59 7.83
N LEU A 66 10.25 12.19 6.84
CA LEU A 66 11.68 11.99 6.59
C LEU A 66 12.54 12.47 7.76
N TYR A 67 12.15 13.57 8.41
CA TYR A 67 12.82 14.04 9.63
C TYR A 67 12.72 13.00 10.76
N MET A 68 11.52 12.44 11.01
CA MET A 68 11.32 11.43 12.04
C MET A 68 12.09 10.14 11.75
N LEU A 69 12.06 9.65 10.50
CA LEU A 69 12.82 8.47 10.08
C LEU A 69 14.33 8.67 10.28
N THR A 70 14.83 9.85 9.94
CA THR A 70 16.24 10.21 10.12
C THR A 70 16.61 10.30 11.60
N ALA A 71 15.76 10.92 12.43
CA ALA A 71 15.96 11.03 13.87
C ALA A 71 15.99 9.66 14.56
N LEU A 72 15.16 8.71 14.11
CA LEU A 72 15.17 7.32 14.59
C LEU A 72 16.35 6.49 14.06
N ARG A 73 17.11 7.01 13.09
CA ARG A 73 18.26 6.34 12.45
C ARG A 73 17.90 4.98 11.84
N VAL A 74 16.67 4.82 11.36
CA VAL A 74 16.25 3.59 10.68
C VAL A 74 17.02 3.43 9.38
N LYS A 75 17.35 2.18 9.02
CA LYS A 75 18.18 1.90 7.85
C LYS A 75 17.35 1.58 6.61
N SER A 76 16.09 1.19 6.80
CA SER A 76 15.14 0.95 5.72
C SER A 76 13.75 1.48 6.09
N TYR A 77 13.04 1.95 5.06
CA TYR A 77 11.64 2.32 5.14
C TYR A 77 10.92 1.69 3.96
N CYS A 78 9.93 0.83 4.25
CA CYS A 78 9.09 0.20 3.25
C CYS A 78 7.73 0.90 3.23
N ILE A 79 7.33 1.37 2.05
CA ILE A 79 6.02 1.98 1.85
C ILE A 79 5.38 1.34 0.62
N SER A 80 4.08 1.06 0.70
CA SER A 80 3.31 0.68 -0.49
C SER A 80 3.19 1.88 -1.44
N LEU A 81 2.76 1.68 -2.68
CA LEU A 81 2.37 2.78 -3.57
C LEU A 81 0.86 2.78 -3.78
N SER A 82 0.25 3.96 -3.77
CA SER A 82 -1.18 4.11 -4.04
C SER A 82 -1.43 3.91 -5.53
N TRP A 83 -1.92 2.72 -5.90
CA TRP A 83 -2.18 2.38 -7.30
C TRP A 83 -3.04 3.40 -8.05
N PRO A 84 -4.16 3.93 -7.49
CA PRO A 84 -4.96 4.92 -8.20
C PRO A 84 -4.33 6.32 -8.28
N ARG A 85 -3.19 6.57 -7.60
CA ARG A 85 -2.36 7.76 -7.88
C ARG A 85 -1.52 7.60 -9.13
N ILE A 86 -1.11 6.37 -9.46
CA ILE A 86 -0.28 6.06 -10.63
C ILE A 86 -1.17 5.79 -11.85
N PHE A 87 -2.22 4.99 -11.67
CA PHE A 87 -3.15 4.56 -12.71
C PHE A 87 -4.58 4.87 -12.27
N LEU A 88 -5.12 5.98 -12.76
CA LEU A 88 -6.36 6.57 -12.25
C LEU A 88 -7.56 5.60 -12.36
N GLY A 89 -7.61 4.80 -13.44
CA GLY A 89 -8.62 3.75 -13.65
C GLY A 89 -8.15 2.35 -13.26
N GLY A 90 -7.02 2.22 -12.56
CA GLY A 90 -6.43 0.95 -12.14
C GLY A 90 -5.71 0.18 -13.23
N ARG A 91 -5.71 0.67 -14.48
CA ARG A 91 -5.07 0.06 -15.66
C ARG A 91 -4.02 0.99 -16.26
N ASN A 92 -3.11 0.41 -17.04
CA ASN A 92 -1.98 1.14 -17.64
C ASN A 92 -2.37 2.16 -18.73
N ASP A 93 -3.63 2.21 -19.14
CA ASP A 93 -4.20 3.16 -20.10
C ASP A 93 -4.51 4.53 -19.49
N SER A 94 -4.46 4.65 -18.16
CA SER A 94 -4.85 5.84 -17.39
C SER A 94 -3.75 6.30 -16.45
N ILE A 95 -2.52 6.40 -16.94
CA ILE A 95 -1.37 6.84 -16.14
C ILE A 95 -1.51 8.32 -15.73
N ASN A 96 -1.25 8.62 -14.46
CA ASN A 96 -1.14 9.99 -13.96
C ASN A 96 0.16 10.62 -14.45
N THR A 97 0.10 11.85 -14.96
CA THR A 97 1.26 12.58 -15.46
C THR A 97 2.00 13.38 -14.37
N TYR A 98 1.51 13.38 -13.14
CA TYR A 98 2.20 14.02 -12.01
C TYR A 98 3.54 13.32 -11.73
N LYS A 99 4.64 14.10 -11.77
CA LYS A 99 6.01 13.60 -11.59
C LYS A 99 6.67 14.28 -10.40
N LEU A 100 7.08 13.47 -9.42
CA LEU A 100 8.00 13.88 -8.37
C LEU A 100 9.39 13.31 -8.72
N ASP A 101 10.31 14.19 -9.10
CA ASP A 101 11.69 13.81 -9.37
C ASP A 101 12.50 13.73 -8.04
N GLY A 102 13.42 12.75 -7.93
CA GLY A 102 14.49 12.80 -6.91
C GLY A 102 14.54 11.69 -5.86
N ILE A 103 13.69 10.65 -5.90
CA ILE A 103 13.73 9.52 -4.95
C ILE A 103 14.54 8.35 -5.53
N ASN A 104 15.56 7.89 -4.81
CA ASN A 104 16.35 6.70 -5.16
C ASN A 104 15.61 5.41 -4.77
N LEU A 105 14.73 4.93 -5.66
CA LEU A 105 13.99 3.67 -5.49
C LEU A 105 14.94 2.47 -5.63
N ARG A 106 15.18 1.74 -4.52
CA ARG A 106 16.08 0.57 -4.49
C ARG A 106 15.43 -0.75 -4.88
N GLY A 107 14.09 -0.80 -4.94
CA GLY A 107 13.33 -1.99 -5.28
C GLY A 107 11.84 -1.77 -5.07
N TYR A 108 11.02 -2.66 -5.62
CA TYR A 108 9.59 -2.72 -5.38
C TYR A 108 9.23 -4.14 -4.94
N VAL A 109 8.24 -4.27 -4.07
CA VAL A 109 7.69 -5.57 -3.65
C VAL A 109 6.25 -5.60 -4.12
N ALA A 110 5.89 -6.61 -4.91
CA ALA A 110 4.49 -6.82 -5.27
C ALA A 110 3.69 -7.13 -4.01
N TRP A 111 2.52 -6.51 -3.87
CA TRP A 111 1.65 -6.65 -2.69
C TRP A 111 1.34 -8.11 -2.35
N SER A 112 1.07 -8.93 -3.37
CA SER A 112 0.84 -10.36 -3.19
C SER A 112 1.31 -11.16 -4.41
N LEU A 113 1.81 -12.36 -4.13
CA LEU A 113 2.12 -13.34 -5.17
C LEU A 113 0.85 -13.86 -5.86
N MET A 114 -0.27 -13.94 -5.14
CA MET A 114 -1.54 -14.52 -5.58
C MET A 114 -2.72 -13.58 -5.32
N ASP A 115 -3.79 -13.72 -6.09
CA ASP A 115 -5.03 -13.02 -5.81
C ASP A 115 -5.52 -13.31 -4.40
N ASN A 116 -5.88 -12.25 -3.69
CA ASN A 116 -6.28 -12.27 -2.30
C ASN A 116 -7.77 -11.94 -2.16
N PHE A 117 -8.33 -12.32 -1.01
CA PHE A 117 -9.70 -11.97 -0.66
C PHE A 117 -9.79 -10.49 -0.33
N GLU A 118 -10.79 -9.82 -0.90
CA GLU A 118 -11.09 -8.42 -0.64
C GLU A 118 -12.46 -8.27 0.00
N TRP A 119 -12.55 -7.44 1.03
CA TRP A 119 -13.74 -7.36 1.90
C TRP A 119 -15.06 -7.15 1.14
N LEU A 120 -15.07 -6.26 0.14
CA LEU A 120 -16.27 -5.96 -0.66
C LEU A 120 -16.40 -6.78 -1.95
N HIS A 121 -15.30 -7.35 -2.44
CA HIS A 121 -15.24 -7.94 -3.77
C HIS A 121 -14.99 -9.46 -3.75
N GLY A 122 -14.79 -10.03 -2.55
CA GLY A 122 -14.41 -11.43 -2.39
C GLY A 122 -13.17 -11.77 -3.22
N TYR A 123 -13.22 -12.86 -3.97
CA TYR A 123 -12.14 -13.30 -4.88
C TYR A 123 -12.27 -12.75 -6.30
N SER A 124 -13.22 -11.84 -6.56
CA SER A 124 -13.39 -11.25 -7.90
C SER A 124 -12.36 -10.15 -8.18
N ALA A 125 -11.84 -9.49 -7.14
CA ALA A 125 -10.72 -8.57 -7.24
C ALA A 125 -9.41 -9.35 -7.43
N ARG A 126 -8.55 -8.85 -8.32
CA ARG A 126 -7.43 -9.62 -8.86
C ARG A 126 -6.11 -8.84 -8.79
N PHE A 127 -5.55 -8.69 -7.60
CA PHE A 127 -4.34 -7.90 -7.34
C PHE A 127 -3.01 -8.66 -7.33
N GLY A 128 -3.04 -9.98 -7.26
CA GLY A 128 -1.83 -10.79 -7.23
C GLY A 128 -1.24 -11.06 -8.60
N LEU A 129 0.03 -11.47 -8.62
CA LEU A 129 0.74 -11.87 -9.84
C LEU A 129 0.20 -13.17 -10.45
N HIS A 130 -0.45 -14.01 -9.64
CA HIS A 130 -1.08 -15.25 -10.07
C HIS A 130 -2.57 -15.26 -9.71
N GLN A 131 -3.40 -15.72 -10.64
CA GLN A 131 -4.81 -16.05 -10.37
C GLN A 131 -4.95 -17.51 -9.91
N VAL A 132 -5.98 -17.77 -9.10
CA VAL A 132 -6.40 -19.12 -8.71
C VAL A 132 -7.73 -19.41 -9.39
N ASP A 133 -7.83 -20.55 -10.07
CA ASP A 133 -9.10 -21.05 -10.58
C ASP A 133 -9.88 -21.74 -9.45
N PHE A 134 -10.97 -21.14 -9.01
CA PHE A 134 -11.84 -21.68 -7.95
C PHE A 134 -12.84 -22.72 -8.46
N GLU A 135 -13.09 -22.77 -9.77
CA GLU A 135 -14.00 -23.75 -10.40
C GLU A 135 -13.33 -25.11 -10.53
N ASN A 136 -12.00 -25.13 -10.62
CA ASN A 136 -11.23 -26.35 -10.62
C ASN A 136 -10.91 -26.81 -9.18
N PRO A 137 -11.29 -28.03 -8.76
CA PRO A 137 -11.04 -28.51 -7.40
C PRO A 137 -9.55 -28.60 -7.05
N ASN A 138 -8.67 -28.68 -8.04
CA ASN A 138 -7.22 -28.67 -7.85
C ASN A 138 -6.63 -27.27 -7.63
N ARG A 139 -7.43 -26.21 -7.75
CA ARG A 139 -7.06 -24.80 -7.57
C ARG A 139 -5.73 -24.43 -8.25
N PRO A 140 -5.59 -24.70 -9.57
CA PRO A 140 -4.37 -24.40 -10.29
C PRO A 140 -4.11 -22.88 -10.27
N ARG A 141 -2.82 -22.53 -10.19
CA ARG A 141 -2.34 -21.15 -10.18
C ARG A 141 -1.81 -20.80 -11.57
N THR A 142 -2.28 -19.69 -12.13
CA THR A 142 -1.85 -19.23 -13.46
C THR A 142 -1.28 -17.82 -13.36
N PRO A 143 -0.08 -17.55 -13.92
CA PRO A 143 0.45 -16.20 -13.97
C PRO A 143 -0.43 -15.29 -14.84
N LYS A 144 -0.45 -14.00 -14.52
CA LYS A 144 -1.13 -12.96 -15.31
C LYS A 144 -0.19 -12.24 -16.26
#